data_AF-A0A965V140-F1
#
_entry.id   AF-A0A965V140-F1
#
_cell.length_a   1.000
_cell.length_b   1.000
_cell.length_c   1.000
_cell.angle_alpha   90.00
_cell.angle_beta   90.00
_cell.angle_gamma   90.00
#
_symmetry.space_group_name_H-M   'P 1'
#
loop_
_entity.id
_entity.type
_entity.pdbx_description
1 polymer ?
#
loop_
_entity_poly.entity_id
_entity_poly.type
_entity_poly.pdbx_seq_one_letter_code
_entity_poly.pdbx_strand_id
1 'polypeptide(L)' 'MDGNGRWAKKRLMPRISGHRRGLESVKTVITQCQKLNIPFLTLFAFSTENWLRPTQEVDFL' A
#
# COMPACT_ATOMS: atom_id res chain seq x y z
N MET A 1 1.02 2.20 -3.67
CA MET A 1 0.17 3.38 -3.33
C MET A 1 0.83 4.16 -2.22
N ASP A 2 0.75 5.50 -2.23
CA ASP A 2 1.40 6.36 -1.23
C ASP A 2 0.48 6.66 -0.02
N GLY A 3 1.08 7.06 1.10
CA GLY A 3 0.38 7.55 2.29
C GLY A 3 0.16 6.52 3.40
N ASN A 4 0.38 5.23 3.16
CA ASN A 4 0.21 4.15 4.15
C ASN A 4 0.96 4.44 5.48
N GLY A 5 2.25 4.74 5.39
CA GLY A 5 3.07 5.06 6.57
C GLY A 5 2.62 6.33 7.30
N ARG A 6 2.18 7.37 6.55
CA ARG A 6 1.65 8.62 7.15
C ARG A 6 0.31 8.36 7.86
N TRP A 7 -0.55 7.54 7.27
CA TRP A 7 -1.83 7.15 7.86
C TRP A 7 -1.64 6.42 9.20
N ALA A 8 -0.70 5.47 9.26
CA ALA A 8 -0.37 4.76 10.49
C ALA A 8 0.21 5.71 11.56
N LYS A 9 1.16 6.58 11.16
CA LYS A 9 1.78 7.56 12.07
C LYS A 9 0.76 8.50 12.70
N LYS A 10 -0.21 9.01 11.92
CA LYS A 10 -1.30 9.88 12.44
C LYS A 10 -2.18 9.19 13.48
N ARG A 11 -2.18 7.85 13.53
CA ARG A 11 -2.98 7.03 14.45
C ARG A 11 -2.14 6.38 15.55
N LEU A 12 -0.88 6.80 15.71
CA LEU A 12 0.07 6.20 16.67
C LEU A 12 0.22 4.67 16.48
N MET A 13 0.12 4.21 15.23
CA MET A 13 0.24 2.80 14.86
C MET A 13 1.58 2.53 14.15
N PRO A 14 2.10 1.28 14.21
CA PRO A 14 3.23 0.86 13.40
C PRO A 14 2.96 1.05 11.91
N ARG A 15 3.99 1.41 11.13
CA ARG A 15 3.88 1.66 9.68
C ARG A 15 3.30 0.47 8.91
N ILE A 16 3.63 -0.74 9.36
CA ILE A 16 3.09 -2.03 8.89
C ILE A 16 1.55 -2.04 8.89
N SER A 17 0.91 -1.49 9.91
CA SER A 17 -0.57 -1.42 9.98
C SER A 17 -1.14 -0.56 8.86
N GLY A 18 -0.43 0.50 8.46
CA GLY A 18 -0.80 1.32 7.31
C GLY A 18 -0.70 0.57 5.99
N HIS A 19 0.31 -0.28 5.81
CA HIS A 19 0.46 -1.11 4.62
C HIS A 19 -0.63 -2.18 4.53
N ARG A 20 -0.99 -2.83 5.66
CA ARG A 20 -2.16 -3.72 5.73
C ARG A 20 -3.46 -3.01 5.33
N ARG A 21 -3.65 -1.77 5.80
CA ARG A 21 -4.80 -0.94 5.38
C ARG A 21 -4.76 -0.62 3.88
N GLY A 22 -3.57 -0.36 3.34
CA GLY A 22 -3.34 -0.15 1.92
C GLY A 22 -3.77 -1.36 1.08
N LEU A 23 -3.53 -2.58 1.55
CA LEU A 23 -3.96 -3.80 0.86
C LEU A 23 -5.48 -3.87 0.69
N GLU A 24 -6.25 -3.53 1.72
CA GLU A 24 -7.72 -3.51 1.66
C GLU A 24 -8.24 -2.45 0.67
N SER A 25 -7.57 -1.30 0.60
CA SER A 25 -7.86 -0.29 -0.41
C SER A 25 -7.55 -0.78 -1.83
N VAL A 26 -6.43 -1.48 -2.04
CA VAL A 26 -6.10 -2.10 -3.34
C VAL A 26 -7.16 -3.12 -3.75
N LYS A 27 -7.56 -4.01 -2.84
CA LYS A 27 -8.64 -4.99 -3.11
C LYS A 27 -9.92 -4.30 -3.56
N THR A 28 -10.30 -3.23 -2.85
CA THR A 28 -11.49 -2.45 -3.21
C THR A 28 -11.38 -1.87 -4.62
N VAL A 29 -10.23 -1.28 -4.98
CA VAL A 29 -10.00 -0.73 -6.32
C VAL A 29 -10.05 -1.82 -7.39
N ILE A 30 -9.41 -2.97 -7.17
CA ILE A 30 -9.45 -4.11 -8.11
C ILE A 30 -10.89 -4.55 -8.35
N THR A 31 -11.69 -4.72 -7.30
CA THR A 31 -13.10 -5.10 -7.42
C THR A 31 -13.91 -4.07 -8.20
N GLN A 32 -13.62 -2.76 -8.04
CA GLN A 32 -14.29 -1.72 -8.83
C GLN A 32 -13.84 -1.72 -10.29
N CYS A 33 -12.54 -1.89 -10.57
CA CYS A 33 -12.03 -2.03 -11.93
C CYS A 33 -12.71 -3.20 -12.66
N GLN A 34 -12.89 -4.34 -11.99
CA GLN A 34 -13.63 -5.48 -12.54
C GLN A 34 -15.09 -5.12 -12.88
N LYS A 35 -15.82 -4.48 -11.94
CA LYS A 35 -17.22 -4.06 -12.16
C LYS A 35 -17.37 -3.06 -13.31
N LEU A 36 -16.38 -2.21 -13.52
CA LEU A 36 -16.37 -1.17 -14.54
C LEU A 36 -15.77 -1.64 -15.88
N ASN A 37 -15.39 -2.92 -15.99
CA ASN A 37 -14.71 -3.49 -17.16
C ASN A 37 -13.43 -2.72 -17.54
N ILE A 38 -12.66 -2.24 -16.56
CA ILE A 38 -11.36 -1.61 -16.78
C ILE A 38 -10.36 -2.74 -17.08
N PRO A 39 -9.77 -2.79 -18.29
CA PRO A 39 -8.99 -3.95 -18.72
C PRO A 39 -7.59 -4.02 -18.11
N PHE A 40 -7.03 -2.87 -17.69
CA PHE A 40 -5.68 -2.80 -17.13
C PHE A 40 -5.62 -1.87 -15.93
N LEU A 41 -4.94 -2.33 -14.88
CA LEU A 41 -4.61 -1.56 -13.69
C LEU A 41 -3.15 -1.84 -13.33
N THR A 42 -2.31 -0.82 -13.36
CA THR A 42 -0.91 -0.91 -12.92
C THR A 42 -0.76 -0.23 -11.56
N LEU A 43 -0.24 -0.96 -10.58
CA LEU A 43 -0.06 -0.46 -9.21
C LEU A 43 1.41 -0.37 -8.87
N PHE A 44 1.86 0.79 -8.41
CA PHE A 44 3.20 0.94 -7.90
C PHE A 44 3.28 0.47 -6.43
N ALA A 45 3.74 -0.76 -6.22
CA ALA A 45 3.81 -1.40 -4.91
C ALA A 45 5.12 -1.10 -4.18
N PHE A 46 6.25 -1.16 -4.89
CA PHE A 46 7.59 -1.00 -4.33
C PHE A 46 8.54 -0.39 -5.37
N SER A 47 9.35 0.60 -4.96
CA SER A 47 10.36 1.27 -5.80
C SER A 47 11.79 0.96 -5.34
N THR A 48 12.77 1.26 -6.19
CA THR A 48 14.21 1.19 -5.84
C THR A 48 14.56 2.02 -4.61
N GLU A 49 13.92 3.17 -4.42
CA GLU A 49 14.14 4.05 -3.27
C GLU A 49 13.50 3.50 -1.99
N ASN A 50 12.60 2.51 -2.09
CA ASN A 50 11.96 1.92 -0.90
C ASN A 50 12.92 1.04 -0.10
N TRP A 51 14.05 0.63 -0.68
CA TRP A 51 15.15 -0.01 0.04
C TRP A 51 15.81 0.90 1.10
N LEU A 52 15.66 2.22 0.99
CA LEU A 52 16.17 3.19 1.96
C LEU A 52 15.29 3.29 3.22
N ARG A 53 14.19 2.55 3.30
CA ARG A 53 13.30 2.52 4.47
C ARG A 53 13.88 1.64 5.58
N PRO A 54 13.39 1.74 6.83
CA PRO A 54 13.84 0.88 7.92
C PRO A 54 13.73 -0.60 7.54
N THR A 55 14.75 -1.40 7.87
CA THR A 55 14.85 -2.82 7.50
C THR A 55 13.60 -3.61 7.91
N GLN A 56 13.09 -3.40 9.13
CA GLN A 56 11.86 -4.05 9.60
C GLN A 56 10.62 -3.72 8.76
N GLU A 57 10.56 -2.55 8.11
CA GLU A 57 9.49 -2.22 7.17
C GLU A 57 9.72 -2.90 5.83
N VAL A 58 10.96 -2.97 5.36
CA VAL A 58 11.31 -3.61 4.09
C VAL A 58 11.07 -5.12 4.16
N ASP A 59 11.49 -5.78 5.25
CA ASP A 59 11.29 -7.22 5.46
C ASP A 59 9.81 -7.62 5.54
N PHE A 60 8.93 -6.67 5.89
CA PHE A 60 7.50 -6.90 5.95
C PHE A 60 6.79 -6.72 4.59
N LEU A 61 7.30 -5.82 3.74
CA LEU A 61 6.66 -5.40 2.48
C LEU A 61 6.80 -6.45 1.38
#